data_AF-A0A2N0NJB0-F1
#
_entry.id   AF-A0A2N0NJB0-F1
#
_cell.length_a   1.000
_cell.length_b   1.000
_cell.length_c   1.000
_cell.angle_alpha   90.00
_cell.angle_beta   90.00
_cell.angle_gamma   90.00
#
_symmetry.space_group_name_H-M   'P 1'
#
loop_
_entity.id
_entity.type
_entity.pdbx_description
1 polymer ?
#
loop_
_entity_poly.entity_id
_entity_poly.type
_entity_poly.pdbx_seq_one_letter_code
_entity_poly.pdbx_strand_id
1 'polypeptide(L)'
;FVKACYLLVSRIIDEEKLSEAHNRLLKVARLIENNYGPEMVTPNIHLSLHLSECCRDYGPVYSFWCYSFERMNGILGNLFITK
;
A
#
# COMPACT_ATOMS: atom_id res chain seq x y z
N PHE A 1 -6.01 -1.39 -9.49
CA PHE A 1 -5.24 -0.65 -8.48
C PHE A 1 -6.15 0.15 -7.55
N VAL A 2 -6.80 1.22 -8.00
CA VAL A 2 -7.64 2.11 -7.16
C VAL A 2 -8.63 1.39 -6.24
N LYS A 3 -9.39 0.43 -6.76
CA LYS A 3 -10.35 -0.34 -5.94
C LYS A 3 -9.67 -1.19 -4.85
N ALA A 4 -8.48 -1.72 -5.11
CA ALA A 4 -7.71 -2.43 -4.08
C ALA A 4 -7.27 -1.49 -2.96
N CYS A 5 -6.76 -0.30 -3.32
CA CYS A 5 -6.41 0.73 -2.33
C CYS A 5 -7.62 1.13 -1.48
N TYR A 6 -8.78 1.35 -2.09
CA TYR A 6 -10.03 1.67 -1.39
C TYR A 6 -10.42 0.61 -0.33
N LEU A 7 -10.27 -0.67 -0.68
CA LEU A 7 -10.53 -1.77 0.26
C LEU A 7 -9.52 -1.79 1.41
N LEU A 8 -8.23 -1.63 1.10
CA LEU A 8 -7.14 -1.68 2.08
C LEU A 8 -7.14 -0.52 3.08
N VAL A 9 -7.58 0.68 2.68
CA VAL A 9 -7.66 1.86 3.55
C VAL A 9 -8.96 1.94 4.35
N SER A 10 -9.82 0.93 4.25
CA SER A 10 -11.08 0.88 5.01
C SER A 10 -10.82 0.79 6.51
N ARG A 11 -11.64 1.49 7.31
CA ARG A 11 -11.56 1.47 8.78
C ARG A 11 -11.74 0.07 9.38
N ILE A 12 -12.58 -0.73 8.75
CA ILE A 12 -12.84 -2.11 9.12
C ILE A 12 -12.54 -2.97 7.91
N ILE A 13 -11.55 -3.84 8.07
CA ILE A 13 -11.10 -4.75 7.03
C ILE A 13 -11.37 -6.19 7.49
N ASP A 14 -12.05 -6.94 6.64
CA ASP A 14 -12.40 -8.34 6.83
C ASP A 14 -11.67 -9.17 5.78
N GLU A 15 -11.66 -10.50 5.95
CA GLU A 15 -10.93 -11.40 5.05
C GLU A 15 -11.45 -11.35 3.61
N GLU A 16 -12.74 -11.06 3.39
CA GLU A 16 -13.30 -10.93 2.05
C GLU A 16 -12.68 -9.71 1.34
N LYS A 17 -12.64 -8.54 2.00
CA LYS A 17 -11.98 -7.36 1.46
C LYS A 17 -10.48 -7.56 1.25
N LEU A 18 -9.79 -8.27 2.15
CA LEU A 18 -8.36 -8.59 2.00
C LEU A 18 -8.09 -9.48 0.80
N SER A 19 -8.92 -10.50 0.61
CA SER A 19 -8.85 -11.40 -0.54
C SER A 19 -9.14 -10.67 -1.85
N GLU A 20 -10.18 -9.83 -1.87
CA GLU A 20 -10.52 -9.02 -3.05
C GLU A 20 -9.39 -8.02 -3.38
N ALA A 21 -8.84 -7.34 -2.37
CA ALA A 21 -7.72 -6.42 -2.55
C ALA A 21 -6.49 -7.13 -3.13
N HIS A 22 -6.10 -8.27 -2.55
CA HIS A 22 -4.97 -9.06 -3.03
C HIS A 22 -5.16 -9.50 -4.49
N ASN A 23 -6.32 -10.07 -4.83
CA ASN A 23 -6.63 -10.51 -6.19
C ASN A 23 -6.57 -9.35 -7.20
N ARG A 24 -7.02 -8.17 -6.80
CA ARG A 24 -6.95 -6.96 -7.64
C ARG A 24 -5.52 -6.45 -7.81
N LEU A 25 -4.66 -6.53 -6.81
CA LEU A 25 -3.24 -6.17 -6.90
C LEU A 25 -2.48 -7.17 -7.76
N LEU A 26 -2.71 -8.47 -7.57
CA LEU A 26 -2.14 -9.53 -8.40
C LEU A 26 -2.51 -9.36 -9.88
N LYS A 27 -3.77 -9.01 -10.16
CA LYS A 27 -4.20 -8.69 -11.53
C LYS A 27 -3.43 -7.51 -12.12
N VAL A 28 -3.15 -6.46 -11.32
CA VAL A 28 -2.34 -5.32 -11.78
C VAL A 28 -0.91 -5.76 -12.06
N ALA A 29 -0.28 -6.51 -11.15
CA ALA A 29 1.09 -7.00 -11.33
C ALA A 29 1.24 -7.84 -12.61
N ARG A 30 0.31 -8.78 -12.84
CA ARG A 30 0.27 -9.60 -14.06
C ARG A 30 0.04 -8.78 -15.32
N LEU A 31 -0.82 -7.76 -15.27
CA LEU A 31 -1.03 -6.87 -16.43
C LEU A 31 0.24 -6.07 -16.76
N ILE A 32 1.00 -5.66 -15.74
CA ILE A 32 2.26 -4.96 -15.93
C ILE A 32 3.29 -5.90 -16.56
N GLU A 33 3.45 -7.09 -15.98
CA GLU A 33 4.35 -8.13 -16.49
C GLU A 33 4.04 -8.50 -17.95
N ASN A 34 2.77 -8.75 -18.27
CA ASN A 34 2.37 -9.20 -19.60
C ASN A 34 2.53 -8.10 -20.67
N ASN A 35 2.28 -6.84 -20.33
CA ASN A 35 2.28 -5.75 -21.31
C ASN A 35 3.63 -5.04 -21.44
N TYR A 36 4.44 -5.06 -20.39
CA TYR A 36 5.68 -4.28 -20.31
C TYR A 36 6.91 -5.11 -19.92
N GLY A 37 6.76 -6.41 -19.69
CA GLY A 37 7.85 -7.30 -19.30
C GLY A 37 8.03 -7.43 -17.77
N PRO A 38 8.64 -8.53 -17.31
CA PRO A 38 8.88 -8.79 -15.89
C PRO A 38 9.79 -7.75 -15.23
N GLU A 39 10.69 -7.12 -15.98
CA GLU A 39 11.57 -6.04 -15.52
C GLU A 39 10.81 -4.80 -15.03
N MET A 40 9.55 -4.63 -15.49
CA MET A 40 8.69 -3.53 -15.08
C MET A 40 7.91 -3.84 -13.78
N VAL A 41 7.99 -5.07 -13.27
CA VAL A 41 7.48 -5.42 -11.95
C VAL A 41 8.47 -4.93 -10.88
N THR A 42 8.35 -3.64 -10.57
CA THR A 42 9.18 -3.01 -9.54
C THR A 42 9.00 -3.66 -8.15
N PRO A 43 9.99 -3.52 -7.25
CA PRO A 43 9.86 -4.00 -5.87
C PRO A 43 8.58 -3.50 -5.17
N ASN A 44 8.14 -2.28 -5.43
CA ASN A 44 6.90 -1.74 -4.85
C ASN A 44 5.65 -2.48 -5.33
N ILE A 45 5.62 -2.92 -6.60
CA ILE A 45 4.51 -3.74 -7.12
C ILE A 45 4.52 -5.10 -6.43
N HIS A 46 5.69 -5.73 -6.31
CA HIS A 46 5.84 -6.99 -5.61
C HIS A 46 5.41 -6.88 -4.13
N LEU A 47 5.92 -5.89 -3.40
CA LEU A 47 5.57 -5.63 -2.01
C LEU A 47 4.07 -5.35 -1.82
N SER A 48 3.41 -4.74 -2.81
CA SER A 48 1.97 -4.52 -2.73
C SER A 48 1.17 -5.83 -2.56
N LEU A 49 1.69 -6.96 -3.06
CA LEU A 49 1.03 -8.27 -2.94
C LEU A 49 1.00 -8.79 -1.50
N HIS A 50 1.94 -8.33 -0.66
CA HIS A 50 2.03 -8.68 0.76
C HIS A 50 1.19 -7.78 1.66
N LEU A 51 0.53 -6.74 1.13
CA LEU A 51 -0.28 -5.83 1.95
C LEU A 51 -1.41 -6.54 2.69
N SER A 52 -2.01 -7.58 2.08
CA SER A 52 -3.06 -8.35 2.77
C SER A 52 -2.52 -9.19 3.93
N GLU A 53 -1.28 -9.68 3.85
CA GLU A 53 -0.61 -10.38 4.96
C GLU A 53 -0.27 -9.38 6.07
N CYS A 54 0.33 -8.24 5.72
CA CYS A 54 0.58 -7.15 6.68
C CYS A 54 -0.70 -6.70 7.40
N CYS A 55 -1.83 -6.65 6.70
CA CYS A 55 -3.10 -6.30 7.32
C CYS A 55 -3.59 -7.34 8.34
N ARG A 56 -3.26 -8.62 8.17
CA ARG A 56 -3.58 -9.68 9.15
C ARG A 56 -2.69 -9.60 10.38
N ASP A 57 -1.41 -9.29 10.18
CA ASP A 57 -0.43 -9.25 11.27
C ASP A 57 -0.51 -7.96 12.09
N TYR A 58 -0.70 -6.82 11.43
CA TYR A 58 -0.59 -5.48 12.03
C TYR A 58 -1.93 -4.72 12.09
N GLY A 59 -3.00 -5.32 11.58
CA GLY A 59 -4.30 -4.66 11.43
C GLY A 59 -4.35 -3.74 10.21
N PRO A 60 -5.36 -2.85 10.11
CA PRO A 60 -5.57 -2.03 8.91
C PRO A 60 -4.36 -1.17 8.51
N VAL A 61 -4.24 -0.83 7.22
CA VAL A 61 -3.08 -0.09 6.67
C VAL A 61 -2.72 1.18 7.43
N TYR A 62 -3.71 1.92 7.94
CA TYR A 62 -3.45 3.15 8.68
C TYR A 62 -2.72 2.93 10.01
N SER A 63 -2.71 1.71 10.54
CA SER A 63 -1.99 1.34 11.78
C SER A 63 -0.48 1.34 11.58
N PHE A 64 0.01 1.09 10.36
CA PHE A 64 1.44 0.91 10.07
C PHE A 64 1.97 1.73 8.89
N TRP A 65 1.15 2.54 8.22
CA TRP A 65 1.62 3.42 7.14
C TRP A 65 2.46 4.61 7.65
N CYS A 66 3.32 5.13 6.79
CA CYS A 66 4.24 6.22 7.14
C CYS A 66 3.61 7.62 7.11
N TYR A 67 2.33 7.76 6.75
CA TYR A 67 1.71 9.08 6.54
C TYR A 67 1.86 10.03 7.74
N SER A 68 1.66 9.52 8.95
CA SER A 68 1.81 10.31 10.18
C SER A 68 3.26 10.76 10.40
N PHE A 69 4.24 9.89 10.09
CA PHE A 69 5.66 10.21 10.21
C PHE A 69 6.10 11.24 9.18
N GLU A 70 5.68 11.09 7.93
CA GLU A 70 5.95 12.06 6.85
C GLU A 70 5.39 13.45 7.18
N ARG A 71 4.17 13.51 7.74
CA ARG A 71 3.58 14.77 8.22
C ARG A 71 4.43 15.42 9.31
N MET A 72 4.91 14.65 10.28
CA MET A 72 5.77 15.17 11.35
C MET A 72 7.11 15.66 10.81
N ASN A 73 7.71 14.95 9.85
CA ASN A 73 8.94 15.39 9.20
C ASN A 73 8.77 16.75 8.52
N GLY A 74 7.62 17.01 7.89
CA GLY A 74 7.30 18.32 7.32
C GLY A 74 7.21 19.44 8.38
N ILE A 75 6.59 19.15 9.53
CA ILE A 75 6.50 20.11 10.65
C ILE A 75 7.89 20.42 11.21
N LEU A 76 8.69 19.38 11.45
CA LEU A 76 10.06 19.53 11.95
C LEU A 76 10.94 20.29 10.93
N GLY A 77 10.86 19.92 9.65
CA GLY A 77 11.59 20.62 8.58
C GLY A 77 11.28 22.12 8.59
N ASN A 78 10.01 22.51 8.67
CA ASN A 78 9.63 23.92 8.76
C ASN A 78 10.17 24.59 10.02
N LEU A 79 10.18 23.90 11.16
CA LEU A 79 10.71 24.46 12.41
C LEU A 79 12.22 24.74 12.33
N PHE A 80 12.99 23.88 11.64
CA PHE A 80 14.45 23.99 11.55
C PHE A 80 14.96 24.76 10.33
N ILE A 81 14.18 24.89 9.25
CA ILE A 81 14.53 25.68 8.06
C ILE A 81 14.25 27.18 8.26
N THR A 82 13.36 27.54 9.19
CA THR A 82 13.01 28.96 9.47
C THR A 82 13.89 29.61 10.55
N LYS A 83 15.12 29.12 10.75
CA LYS A 83 16.14 29.75 11.61
C LYS A 83 17.37 30.12 10.80
#